data_AF-A0A3R7XSU9-F1
#
_entry.id   AF-A0A3R7XSU9-F1
#
_cell.length_a   1.000
_cell.length_b   1.000
_cell.length_c   1.000
_cell.angle_alpha   90.00
_cell.angle_beta   90.00
_cell.angle_gamma   90.00
#
_symmetry.space_group_name_H-M   'P 1'
#
loop_
_entity.id
_entity.type
_entity.pdbx_description
1 polymer ?
#
loop_
_entity_poly.entity_id
_entity_poly.type
_entity_poly.pdbx_seq_one_letter_code
_entity_poly.pdbx_strand_id
1 'polypeptide(L)'
;MKECHVKYDAEVYAMFCAVFKWLPIGTILDKRILVLHGGIPRDATTKLHDLLAVPRQLYDLSMYRTKGDTKASRKMYKSMRIIKDILWSDPHTANGWKENSRGAGMSFCINYGPDHVYKYMVKNRLELIIRSHECVPNGFDWPFGAKGMLVTLFSASNYCGVANNMGCFMRIPQNGKPSFFQYMATTSESDLVATNLEGLFEVIVTHRDELRRRFQELDPGDTHTVTTSDWDDVMQQQLQIQLNWASIRPLLTSIEPNQTIDYVNFLDRYHTRGTTASQDDDDAAASTVAGATAAVSRRRHHVVLYASL
;
A
#
# COMPACT_ATOMS: atom_id res chain seq x y z
N MET A 1 9.36 22.13 -7.18
CA MET A 1 10.31 23.07 -7.83
C MET A 1 10.82 22.51 -9.15
N LYS A 2 11.85 21.65 -9.21
CA LYS A 2 12.45 21.16 -10.48
C LYS A 2 11.42 20.69 -11.51
N GLU A 3 10.55 19.74 -11.15
CA GLU A 3 9.52 19.22 -12.07
C GLU A 3 8.56 20.31 -12.55
N CYS A 4 8.12 21.21 -11.66
CA CYS A 4 7.26 22.32 -12.00
C CYS A 4 7.90 23.24 -13.05
N HIS A 5 9.20 23.54 -12.95
CA HIS A 5 9.91 24.34 -13.96
C HIS A 5 10.23 23.58 -15.26
N VAL A 6 10.08 22.26 -15.29
CA VAL A 6 10.30 21.44 -16.50
C VAL A 6 8.99 21.20 -17.26
N LYS A 7 7.85 21.09 -16.54
CA LYS A 7 6.52 20.85 -17.13
C LYS A 7 5.65 22.11 -17.24
N TYR A 8 5.96 23.13 -16.45
CA TYR A 8 5.23 24.40 -16.30
C TYR A 8 6.26 25.52 -15.99
N ASP A 9 5.95 26.42 -15.06
CA ASP A 9 6.77 27.60 -14.72
C ASP A 9 6.96 27.78 -13.18
N ALA A 10 7.42 28.97 -12.78
CA ALA A 10 7.63 29.35 -11.38
C ALA A 10 6.35 29.81 -10.66
N GLU A 11 5.35 30.33 -11.36
CA GLU A 11 4.08 30.78 -10.81
C GLU A 11 3.20 29.58 -10.45
N VAL A 12 3.12 28.57 -11.31
CA VAL A 12 2.48 27.28 -11.00
C VAL A 12 3.11 26.63 -9.77
N TYR A 13 4.44 26.68 -9.62
CA TYR A 13 5.10 26.20 -8.40
C TYR A 13 4.70 27.02 -7.16
N ALA A 14 4.66 28.36 -7.27
CA ALA A 14 4.23 29.23 -6.18
C ALA A 14 2.76 28.99 -5.78
N MET A 15 1.87 28.73 -6.75
CA MET A 15 0.48 28.36 -6.52
C MET A 15 0.36 27.03 -5.77
N PHE A 16 1.10 25.98 -6.16
CA PHE A 16 1.15 24.73 -5.39
C PHE A 16 1.63 24.98 -3.94
N CYS A 17 2.69 25.77 -3.74
CA CYS A 17 3.16 26.14 -2.40
C CYS A 17 2.13 26.95 -1.60
N ALA A 18 1.28 27.75 -2.24
CA ALA A 18 0.18 28.45 -1.60
C ALA A 18 -0.95 27.48 -1.20
N VAL A 19 -1.34 26.56 -2.08
CA VAL A 19 -2.38 25.53 -1.81
C VAL A 19 -1.94 24.58 -0.69
N PHE A 20 -0.68 24.14 -0.67
CA PHE A 20 -0.17 23.22 0.37
C PHE A 20 -0.24 23.80 1.79
N LYS A 21 -0.13 25.14 1.95
CA LYS A 21 -0.36 25.84 3.23
C LYS A 21 -1.82 25.73 3.74
N TRP A 22 -2.75 25.32 2.89
CA TRP A 22 -4.17 25.10 3.21
C TRP A 22 -4.59 23.63 3.24
N LEU A 23 -3.67 22.66 3.13
CA LEU A 23 -3.96 21.23 3.32
C LEU A 23 -4.20 20.88 4.80
N PRO A 24 -5.20 20.04 5.13
CA PRO A 24 -5.44 19.59 6.50
C PRO A 24 -4.24 18.83 7.08
N ILE A 25 -3.89 19.12 8.33
CA ILE A 25 -2.74 18.53 9.04
C ILE A 25 -3.09 17.24 9.80
N GLY A 26 -4.33 16.78 9.71
CA GLY A 26 -4.85 15.58 10.36
C GLY A 26 -6.37 15.45 10.24
N THR A 27 -6.87 14.22 10.34
CA THR A 27 -8.29 13.88 10.18
C THR A 27 -8.75 12.95 11.31
N ILE A 28 -9.95 13.15 11.84
CA ILE A 28 -10.56 12.26 12.84
C ILE A 28 -11.74 11.51 12.20
N LEU A 29 -11.70 10.17 12.25
CA LEU A 29 -12.76 9.29 11.75
C LEU A 29 -13.52 8.69 12.93
N ASP A 30 -14.85 8.67 12.85
CA ASP A 30 -15.79 8.19 13.88
C ASP A 30 -15.52 8.71 15.31
N LYS A 31 -14.87 9.89 15.41
CA LYS A 31 -14.37 10.51 16.66
C LYS A 31 -13.34 9.67 17.44
N ARG A 32 -12.87 8.55 16.87
CA ARG A 32 -12.09 7.51 17.57
C ARG A 32 -10.78 7.09 16.89
N ILE A 33 -10.65 7.32 15.57
CA ILE A 33 -9.44 7.00 14.79
C ILE A 33 -8.81 8.30 14.29
N LEU A 34 -7.56 8.56 14.64
CA LEU A 34 -6.83 9.77 14.23
C LEU A 34 -5.85 9.45 13.09
N VAL A 35 -5.95 10.15 11.97
CA VAL A 35 -5.04 10.06 10.82
C VAL A 35 -4.12 11.28 10.80
N LEU A 36 -2.82 11.05 10.73
CA LEU A 36 -1.74 12.05 10.61
C LEU A 36 -0.75 11.61 9.53
N HIS A 37 0.20 12.46 9.13
CA HIS A 37 1.26 12.07 8.19
C HIS A 37 2.48 11.50 8.93
N GLY A 38 3.08 12.31 9.80
CA GLY A 38 4.17 11.95 10.70
C GLY A 38 3.62 11.22 11.93
N GLY A 39 3.70 11.82 13.11
CA GLY A 39 3.32 11.15 14.36
C GLY A 39 2.54 12.04 15.30
N ILE A 40 2.69 11.84 16.60
CA ILE A 40 1.96 12.61 17.62
C ILE A 40 2.82 13.73 18.22
N PRO A 41 2.21 14.82 18.74
CA PRO A 41 2.94 15.87 19.44
C PRO A 41 3.78 15.34 20.60
N ARG A 42 4.98 15.89 20.79
CA ARG A 42 5.86 15.58 21.94
C ARG A 42 5.26 15.94 23.31
N ASP A 43 4.24 16.79 23.31
CA ASP A 43 3.42 17.12 24.46
C ASP A 43 2.16 16.24 24.44
N ALA A 44 2.20 15.11 25.16
CA ALA A 44 1.08 14.17 25.25
C ALA A 44 -0.19 14.75 25.91
N THR A 45 -0.12 15.95 26.49
CA THR A 45 -1.31 16.63 27.03
C THR A 45 -2.12 17.39 25.98
N THR A 46 -1.54 17.59 24.78
CA THR A 46 -2.15 18.27 23.63
C THR A 46 -3.47 17.58 23.24
N LYS A 47 -4.51 18.38 23.06
CA LYS A 47 -5.86 17.93 22.69
C LYS A 47 -6.07 18.02 21.18
N LEU A 48 -7.00 17.21 20.65
CA LEU A 48 -7.47 17.37 19.25
C LEU A 48 -7.94 18.81 18.92
N HIS A 49 -8.52 19.53 19.89
CA HIS A 49 -8.89 20.94 19.72
C HIS A 49 -7.68 21.87 19.53
N ASP A 50 -6.54 21.56 20.18
CA ASP A 50 -5.33 22.38 20.03
C ASP A 50 -4.78 22.27 18.60
N LEU A 51 -4.88 21.09 17.96
CA LEU A 51 -4.51 20.87 16.56
C LEU A 51 -5.41 21.69 15.60
N LEU A 52 -6.71 21.78 15.87
CA LEU A 52 -7.65 22.61 15.09
C LEU A 52 -7.34 24.12 15.20
N ALA A 53 -6.77 24.56 16.33
CA ALA A 53 -6.42 25.96 16.60
C ALA A 53 -5.04 26.38 16.07
N VAL A 54 -4.32 25.50 15.36
CA VAL A 54 -3.00 25.77 14.78
C VAL A 54 -3.10 26.62 13.49
N PRO A 55 -2.41 27.77 13.39
CA PRO A 55 -2.37 28.58 12.17
C PRO A 55 -1.42 27.97 11.13
N ARG A 56 -1.82 26.82 10.57
CA ARG A 56 -1.07 26.00 9.61
C ARG A 56 -0.57 26.75 8.37
N GLN A 57 -1.29 27.78 7.94
CA GLN A 57 -0.91 28.63 6.82
C GLN A 57 0.31 29.53 7.09
N LEU A 58 0.69 29.67 8.37
CA LEU A 58 1.91 30.35 8.82
C LEU A 58 3.07 29.39 9.09
N TYR A 59 3.01 28.14 8.60
CA TYR A 59 4.08 27.17 8.78
C TYR A 59 5.36 27.58 8.03
N ASP A 60 6.43 27.72 8.79
CA ASP A 60 7.76 28.07 8.32
C ASP A 60 8.78 27.33 9.22
N LEU A 61 9.76 26.65 8.61
CA LEU A 61 10.82 25.90 9.29
C LEU A 61 12.05 26.76 9.63
N SER A 62 12.17 27.94 9.04
CA SER A 62 13.22 28.92 9.31
C SER A 62 12.87 29.82 10.51
N MET A 63 11.59 30.19 10.64
CA MET A 63 11.08 30.94 11.78
C MET A 63 10.81 30.03 12.98
N TYR A 64 10.73 30.61 14.19
CA TYR A 64 10.42 29.90 15.44
C TYR A 64 11.32 28.70 15.77
N ARG A 65 12.57 28.67 15.28
CA ARG A 65 13.58 27.66 15.67
C ARG A 65 13.88 27.70 17.18
N THR A 66 13.85 28.89 17.77
CA THR A 66 14.02 29.13 19.22
C THR A 66 12.73 29.61 19.87
N LYS A 67 12.61 29.35 21.18
CA LYS A 67 11.52 29.83 22.04
C LYS A 67 11.73 31.30 22.38
N GLY A 68 11.18 32.21 21.60
CA GLY A 68 11.22 33.66 21.90
C GLY A 68 10.43 34.02 23.17
N ASP A 69 10.63 35.23 23.68
CA ASP A 69 10.30 35.60 25.07
C ASP A 69 8.84 36.03 25.27
N THR A 70 8.25 36.72 24.28
CA THR A 70 6.88 37.22 24.36
C THR A 70 5.83 36.11 24.47
N LYS A 71 4.64 36.43 24.99
CA LYS A 71 3.51 35.48 25.03
C LYS A 71 3.07 35.04 23.62
N ALA A 72 3.15 35.93 22.63
CA ALA A 72 2.77 35.66 21.25
C ALA A 72 3.77 34.71 20.55
N SER A 73 5.07 35.03 20.61
CA SER A 73 6.13 34.16 20.06
C SER A 73 6.16 32.79 20.72
N ARG A 74 5.90 32.68 22.04
CA ARG A 74 5.74 31.38 22.72
C ARG A 74 4.53 30.58 22.22
N LYS A 75 3.40 31.24 21.93
CA LYS A 75 2.23 30.56 21.35
C LYS A 75 2.56 30.02 19.96
N MET A 76 3.11 30.85 19.07
CA MET A 76 3.50 30.42 17.73
C MET A 76 4.55 29.31 17.77
N TYR A 77 5.56 29.42 18.64
CA TYR A 77 6.56 28.36 18.86
C TYR A 77 5.93 27.01 19.23
N LYS A 78 4.93 26.96 20.15
CA LYS A 78 4.21 25.71 20.43
C LYS A 78 3.39 25.24 19.21
N SER A 79 2.69 26.14 18.52
CA SER A 79 1.92 25.77 17.31
C SER A 79 2.79 25.20 16.20
N MET A 80 3.94 25.82 15.89
CA MET A 80 4.86 25.33 14.85
C MET A 80 5.50 23.99 15.23
N ARG A 81 5.78 23.75 16.53
CA ARG A 81 6.22 22.43 17.00
C ARG A 81 5.14 21.37 16.86
N ILE A 82 3.86 21.70 17.08
CA ILE A 82 2.75 20.76 16.81
C ILE A 82 2.72 20.37 15.33
N ILE A 83 2.82 21.33 14.40
CA ILE A 83 2.89 21.03 12.95
C ILE A 83 4.12 20.18 12.63
N LYS A 84 5.28 20.53 13.19
CA LYS A 84 6.52 19.78 12.95
C LYS A 84 6.41 18.33 13.44
N ASP A 85 5.90 18.12 14.65
CA ASP A 85 5.75 16.78 15.22
C ASP A 85 4.76 15.95 14.38
N ILE A 86 3.59 16.48 14.02
CA ILE A 86 2.59 15.70 13.24
C ILE A 86 2.94 15.48 11.76
N LEU A 87 3.99 16.13 11.25
CA LEU A 87 4.52 15.91 9.89
C LEU A 87 5.84 15.13 9.85
N TRP A 88 6.66 15.15 10.91
CA TRP A 88 8.05 14.66 10.88
C TRP A 88 8.47 13.83 12.10
N SER A 89 7.53 13.34 12.91
CA SER A 89 7.85 12.42 14.02
C SER A 89 7.53 10.97 13.68
N ASP A 90 8.31 10.07 14.29
CA ASP A 90 8.31 8.64 13.97
C ASP A 90 8.23 7.74 15.22
N PRO A 91 7.64 6.54 15.11
CA PRO A 91 7.59 5.57 16.19
C PRO A 91 8.99 5.02 16.52
N HIS A 92 9.19 4.58 17.77
CA HIS A 92 10.44 3.96 18.21
C HIS A 92 10.19 2.97 19.36
N THR A 93 10.94 1.88 19.42
CA THR A 93 10.70 0.78 20.37
C THR A 93 10.92 1.15 21.83
N ALA A 94 11.78 2.14 22.13
CA ALA A 94 12.04 2.61 23.48
C ALA A 94 10.95 3.61 23.98
N ASN A 95 10.57 3.49 25.25
CA ASN A 95 9.61 4.37 25.92
C ASN A 95 10.08 5.84 26.00
N GLY A 96 9.12 6.74 26.20
CA GLY A 96 9.31 8.19 26.25
C GLY A 96 9.29 8.82 24.85
N TRP A 97 10.04 9.91 24.67
CA TRP A 97 10.41 10.41 23.35
C TRP A 97 11.81 11.02 23.41
N LYS A 98 12.50 11.06 22.26
CA LYS A 98 13.82 11.67 22.09
C LYS A 98 13.85 12.51 20.82
N GLU A 99 14.67 13.55 20.76
CA GLU A 99 14.87 14.29 19.51
C GLU A 99 15.69 13.48 18.50
N ASN A 100 15.45 13.70 17.20
CA ASN A 100 16.08 12.97 16.10
C ASN A 100 16.45 13.92 14.95
N SER A 101 17.49 13.57 14.21
CA SER A 101 18.16 14.36 13.17
C SER A 101 17.73 14.02 11.73
N ARG A 102 16.49 13.54 11.53
CA ARG A 102 15.93 13.32 10.18
C ARG A 102 15.90 14.64 9.39
N GLY A 103 16.59 14.65 8.26
CA GLY A 103 16.58 15.72 7.25
C GLY A 103 17.53 16.89 7.53
N ALA A 104 18.51 17.10 6.64
CA ALA A 104 19.25 18.35 6.43
C ALA A 104 19.74 19.10 7.70
N GLY A 105 20.23 18.38 8.72
CA GLY A 105 20.72 18.97 9.97
C GLY A 105 19.64 19.62 10.85
N MET A 106 18.36 19.41 10.55
CA MET A 106 17.22 20.10 11.17
C MET A 106 16.77 19.41 12.48
N SER A 107 17.72 19.19 13.39
CA SER A 107 17.69 18.40 14.65
C SER A 107 16.61 18.83 15.67
N PHE A 108 15.34 18.67 15.31
CA PHE A 108 14.18 19.03 16.15
C PHE A 108 12.97 18.12 15.91
N CYS A 109 13.09 17.05 15.11
CA CYS A 109 12.05 16.03 14.98
C CYS A 109 12.07 15.12 16.23
N ILE A 110 11.05 14.31 16.48
CA ILE A 110 11.07 13.36 17.62
C ILE A 110 10.79 11.92 17.20
N ASN A 111 11.43 11.00 17.91
CA ASN A 111 11.08 9.59 17.95
C ASN A 111 10.31 9.31 19.24
N TYR A 112 9.16 8.64 19.18
CA TYR A 112 8.29 8.41 20.33
C TYR A 112 7.96 6.92 20.59
N GLY A 113 7.87 6.59 21.88
CA GLY A 113 7.59 5.25 22.38
C GLY A 113 6.11 4.88 22.51
N PRO A 114 5.82 3.59 22.77
CA PRO A 114 4.45 3.09 22.92
C PRO A 114 3.71 3.68 24.12
N ASP A 115 4.42 4.04 25.20
CA ASP A 115 3.81 4.71 26.36
C ASP A 115 3.38 6.15 26.06
N HIS A 116 4.15 6.87 25.24
CA HIS A 116 3.82 8.23 24.79
C HIS A 116 2.56 8.23 23.91
N VAL A 117 2.45 7.24 23.03
CA VAL A 117 1.26 6.94 22.22
C VAL A 117 0.06 6.61 23.10
N TYR A 118 0.21 5.67 24.04
CA TYR A 118 -0.87 5.30 24.96
C TYR A 118 -1.38 6.51 25.78
N LYS A 119 -0.47 7.33 26.34
CA LYS A 119 -0.82 8.57 27.06
C LYS A 119 -1.64 9.52 26.20
N TYR A 120 -1.21 9.78 24.96
CA TYR A 120 -1.91 10.67 24.03
C TYR A 120 -3.27 10.12 23.58
N MET A 121 -3.38 8.80 23.35
CA MET A 121 -4.64 8.14 23.00
C MET A 121 -5.66 8.19 24.13
N VAL A 122 -5.27 7.82 25.36
CA VAL A 122 -6.13 7.93 26.56
C VAL A 122 -6.57 9.38 26.79
N LYS A 123 -5.66 10.35 26.61
CA LYS A 123 -5.96 11.78 26.75
C LYS A 123 -7.03 12.27 25.77
N ASN A 124 -7.05 11.73 24.56
CA ASN A 124 -7.91 12.15 23.45
C ASN A 124 -9.07 11.18 23.14
N ARG A 125 -9.20 10.08 23.90
CA ARG A 125 -10.20 9.00 23.71
C ARG A 125 -10.11 8.34 22.32
N LEU A 126 -8.89 8.06 21.87
CA LEU A 126 -8.61 7.41 20.59
C LEU A 126 -8.47 5.89 20.77
N GLU A 127 -8.96 5.13 19.78
CA GLU A 127 -8.80 3.68 19.68
C GLU A 127 -7.65 3.27 18.74
N LEU A 128 -7.37 4.08 17.70
CA LEU A 128 -6.32 3.83 16.72
C LEU A 128 -5.72 5.15 16.22
N ILE A 129 -4.41 5.15 15.98
CA ILE A 129 -3.69 6.19 15.23
C ILE A 129 -3.18 5.60 13.91
N ILE A 130 -3.38 6.32 12.82
CA ILE A 130 -2.92 5.96 11.48
C ILE A 130 -1.90 7.02 11.05
N ARG A 131 -0.72 6.57 10.59
CA ARG A 131 0.36 7.42 10.06
C ARG A 131 0.98 6.84 8.80
N SER A 132 1.90 7.60 8.20
CA SER A 132 2.64 7.23 6.99
C SER A 132 4.11 7.55 7.13
N HIS A 133 4.67 8.47 6.33
CA HIS A 133 6.06 8.99 6.39
C HIS A 133 7.21 7.99 6.14
N GLU A 134 7.13 6.78 6.71
CA GLU A 134 8.13 5.72 6.58
C GLU A 134 7.72 4.70 5.52
N CYS A 135 8.65 4.40 4.61
CA CYS A 135 8.56 3.22 3.77
C CYS A 135 8.74 1.96 4.65
N VAL A 136 7.81 1.01 4.52
CA VAL A 136 7.79 -0.26 5.26
C VAL A 136 7.57 -1.42 4.27
N PRO A 137 8.23 -2.59 4.43
CA PRO A 137 8.30 -3.60 3.36
C PRO A 137 6.94 -4.10 2.85
N ASN A 138 5.97 -4.26 3.76
CA ASN A 138 4.63 -4.75 3.43
C ASN A 138 3.65 -3.63 3.02
N GLY A 139 4.09 -2.37 2.93
CA GLY A 139 3.22 -1.21 2.76
C GLY A 139 2.41 -0.85 4.03
N PHE A 140 2.42 -1.71 5.05
CA PHE A 140 1.94 -1.40 6.39
C PHE A 140 2.85 -2.01 7.47
N ASP A 141 2.80 -1.44 8.69
CA ASP A 141 3.48 -1.97 9.88
C ASP A 141 2.75 -1.60 11.18
N TRP A 142 2.92 -2.44 12.21
CA TRP A 142 2.48 -2.22 13.58
C TRP A 142 3.69 -2.06 14.51
N PRO A 143 4.32 -0.87 14.58
CA PRO A 143 5.63 -0.65 15.23
C PRO A 143 5.65 -0.87 16.75
N PHE A 144 4.50 -1.13 17.37
CA PHE A 144 4.34 -1.49 18.79
C PHE A 144 3.68 -2.87 18.99
N GLY A 145 3.64 -3.69 17.94
CA GLY A 145 3.09 -5.04 17.92
C GLY A 145 1.57 -5.12 18.13
N ALA A 146 1.11 -6.29 18.57
CA ALA A 146 -0.30 -6.68 18.66
C ALA A 146 -1.21 -5.83 19.58
N LYS A 147 -0.68 -4.78 20.22
CA LYS A 147 -1.48 -3.81 20.99
C LYS A 147 -2.35 -2.90 20.11
N GLY A 148 -2.13 -2.87 18.78
CA GLY A 148 -3.05 -2.24 17.82
C GLY A 148 -3.21 -0.72 17.93
N MET A 149 -2.37 -0.03 18.72
CA MET A 149 -2.53 1.38 19.05
C MET A 149 -2.24 2.33 17.89
N LEU A 150 -1.24 2.00 17.08
CA LEU A 150 -0.75 2.84 15.99
C LEU A 150 -0.28 1.97 14.83
N VAL A 151 -0.68 2.34 13.61
CA VAL A 151 -0.31 1.67 12.35
C VAL A 151 0.39 2.66 11.41
N THR A 152 1.46 2.20 10.76
CA THR A 152 2.07 2.86 9.60
C THR A 152 1.44 2.30 8.32
N LEU A 153 1.05 3.17 7.40
CA LEU A 153 0.55 2.87 6.06
C LEU A 153 1.34 3.66 5.02
N PHE A 154 1.77 3.00 3.95
CA PHE A 154 2.60 3.58 2.91
C PHE A 154 2.11 3.16 1.54
N SER A 155 1.62 4.11 0.74
CA SER A 155 0.96 3.85 -0.55
C SER A 155 1.88 3.99 -1.78
N ALA A 156 3.19 4.13 -1.57
CA ALA A 156 4.19 4.15 -2.65
C ALA A 156 4.98 2.83 -2.68
N SER A 157 4.50 1.87 -3.46
CA SER A 157 5.21 0.62 -3.79
C SER A 157 6.50 0.87 -4.58
N ASN A 158 7.46 -0.05 -4.48
CA ASN A 158 8.80 0.04 -5.06
C ASN A 158 9.41 1.46 -4.96
N TYR A 159 9.44 1.98 -3.73
CA TYR A 159 9.79 3.37 -3.47
C TYR A 159 11.17 3.74 -4.04
N CYS A 160 11.22 4.88 -4.73
CA CYS A 160 12.37 5.34 -5.51
C CYS A 160 12.93 4.34 -6.55
N GLY A 161 12.15 3.33 -6.95
CA GLY A 161 12.55 2.28 -7.89
C GLY A 161 13.53 1.24 -7.33
N VAL A 162 13.84 1.30 -6.02
CA VAL A 162 14.92 0.50 -5.39
C VAL A 162 14.54 -0.16 -4.06
N ALA A 163 13.44 0.25 -3.43
CA ALA A 163 13.08 -0.25 -2.10
C ALA A 163 12.37 -1.62 -2.10
N ASN A 164 11.85 -2.07 -3.25
CA ASN A 164 11.10 -3.32 -3.42
C ASN A 164 10.00 -3.57 -2.37
N ASN A 165 9.40 -2.50 -1.84
CA ASN A 165 8.33 -2.57 -0.86
C ASN A 165 6.97 -2.67 -1.56
N MET A 166 6.01 -3.37 -0.95
CA MET A 166 4.61 -3.25 -1.31
C MET A 166 4.10 -1.84 -0.96
N GLY A 167 3.15 -1.35 -1.74
CA GLY A 167 2.25 -0.27 -1.36
C GLY A 167 1.04 -0.85 -0.62
N CYS A 168 0.40 -0.07 0.24
CA CYS A 168 -0.85 -0.46 0.87
C CYS A 168 -1.82 0.72 0.99
N PHE A 169 -3.12 0.42 0.92
CA PHE A 169 -4.20 1.28 1.40
C PHE A 169 -5.04 0.54 2.44
N MET A 170 -5.74 1.29 3.31
CA MET A 170 -6.64 0.70 4.30
C MET A 170 -8.08 1.16 4.09
N ARG A 171 -9.01 0.20 4.16
CA ARG A 171 -10.45 0.42 4.13
C ARG A 171 -11.01 0.29 5.54
N ILE A 172 -11.76 1.30 5.99
CA ILE A 172 -12.44 1.26 7.29
C ILE A 172 -13.95 1.21 7.04
N PRO A 173 -14.62 0.06 7.25
CA PRO A 173 -16.07 -0.03 7.20
C PRO A 173 -16.70 0.48 8.51
N GLN A 174 -17.80 1.21 8.41
CA GLN A 174 -18.50 1.83 9.55
C GLN A 174 -18.79 0.84 10.71
N ASN A 175 -19.20 -0.39 10.38
CA ASN A 175 -19.55 -1.45 11.34
C ASN A 175 -18.65 -2.70 11.15
N GLY A 176 -17.33 -2.55 11.08
CA GLY A 176 -16.43 -3.69 10.95
C GLY A 176 -14.98 -3.41 11.31
N LYS A 177 -14.12 -4.44 11.22
CA LYS A 177 -12.68 -4.31 11.41
C LYS A 177 -12.05 -3.59 10.20
N PRO A 178 -11.00 -2.77 10.37
CA PRO A 178 -10.20 -2.28 9.26
C PRO A 178 -9.62 -3.43 8.42
N SER A 179 -9.36 -3.19 7.14
CA SER A 179 -8.77 -4.18 6.24
C SER A 179 -7.70 -3.55 5.35
N PHE A 180 -6.55 -4.20 5.28
CA PHE A 180 -5.39 -3.80 4.49
C PHE A 180 -5.49 -4.38 3.08
N PHE A 181 -5.11 -3.59 2.08
CA PHE A 181 -5.05 -3.99 0.68
C PHE A 181 -3.66 -3.63 0.16
N GLN A 182 -2.82 -4.64 -0.03
CA GLN A 182 -1.45 -4.49 -0.51
C GLN A 182 -1.42 -4.58 -2.04
N TYR A 183 -0.46 -3.90 -2.66
CA TYR A 183 -0.24 -3.91 -4.11
C TYR A 183 1.22 -3.59 -4.45
N MET A 184 1.66 -3.95 -5.66
CA MET A 184 2.89 -3.46 -6.26
C MET A 184 2.51 -2.66 -7.52
N ALA A 185 2.81 -1.36 -7.56
CA ALA A 185 2.68 -0.57 -8.78
C ALA A 185 3.86 -0.85 -9.71
N THR A 186 3.53 -1.17 -10.95
CA THR A 186 4.43 -1.67 -11.98
C THR A 186 5.20 -0.52 -12.64
N THR A 187 6.52 -0.45 -12.46
CA THR A 187 7.38 0.58 -13.09
C THR A 187 8.06 0.09 -14.37
N SER A 188 7.47 -0.92 -15.03
CA SER A 188 7.81 -1.37 -16.37
C SER A 188 6.60 -2.08 -17.02
N GLU A 189 6.56 -2.16 -18.35
CA GLU A 189 5.55 -2.98 -19.07
C GLU A 189 5.71 -4.47 -18.75
N SER A 190 6.93 -4.90 -18.42
CA SER A 190 7.24 -6.26 -17.95
C SER A 190 6.64 -6.61 -16.58
N ASP A 191 6.40 -5.65 -15.68
CA ASP A 191 5.85 -5.94 -14.35
C ASP A 191 4.32 -6.13 -14.36
N LEU A 192 3.62 -5.60 -15.37
CA LEU A 192 2.19 -5.89 -15.60
C LEU A 192 1.94 -7.39 -15.76
N VAL A 193 2.91 -8.11 -16.34
CA VAL A 193 2.89 -9.57 -16.43
C VAL A 193 2.73 -10.20 -15.06
N ALA A 194 3.57 -9.82 -14.09
CA ALA A 194 3.65 -10.49 -12.80
C ALA A 194 2.37 -10.35 -11.97
N THR A 195 1.70 -9.18 -12.00
CA THR A 195 0.41 -9.02 -11.32
C THR A 195 -0.75 -9.64 -12.12
N ASN A 196 -0.62 -9.74 -13.45
CA ASN A 196 -1.54 -10.49 -14.27
C ASN A 196 -1.32 -12.01 -14.21
N LEU A 197 -0.20 -12.54 -13.68
CA LEU A 197 0.08 -13.98 -13.72
C LEU A 197 -0.99 -14.81 -13.02
N GLU A 198 -1.50 -14.39 -11.86
CA GLU A 198 -2.57 -15.15 -11.17
C GLU A 198 -3.86 -15.20 -12.00
N GLY A 199 -4.28 -14.07 -12.58
CA GLY A 199 -5.43 -14.02 -13.49
C GLY A 199 -5.19 -14.73 -14.83
N LEU A 200 -3.95 -14.71 -15.33
CA LEU A 200 -3.52 -15.44 -16.52
C LEU A 200 -3.50 -16.95 -16.27
N PHE A 201 -3.15 -17.41 -15.05
CA PHE A 201 -3.29 -18.81 -14.67
C PHE A 201 -4.77 -19.22 -14.66
N GLU A 202 -5.67 -18.41 -14.06
CA GLU A 202 -7.12 -18.69 -14.13
C GLU A 202 -7.64 -18.72 -15.58
N VAL A 203 -7.16 -17.82 -16.44
CA VAL A 203 -7.52 -17.79 -17.87
C VAL A 203 -6.92 -18.97 -18.66
N ILE A 204 -5.68 -19.39 -18.39
CA ILE A 204 -5.04 -20.57 -19.00
C ILE A 204 -5.79 -21.84 -18.57
N VAL A 205 -6.12 -21.99 -17.28
CA VAL A 205 -6.96 -23.10 -16.76
C VAL A 205 -8.32 -23.11 -17.47
N THR A 206 -8.94 -21.96 -17.66
CA THR A 206 -10.26 -21.83 -18.32
C THR A 206 -10.23 -22.22 -19.79
N HIS A 207 -9.13 -21.96 -20.51
CA HIS A 207 -9.00 -22.26 -21.95
C HIS A 207 -8.13 -23.50 -22.24
N ARG A 208 -7.77 -24.28 -21.21
CA ARG A 208 -6.77 -25.36 -21.27
C ARG A 208 -7.03 -26.38 -22.38
N ASP A 209 -8.28 -26.79 -22.55
CA ASP A 209 -8.62 -27.85 -23.49
C ASP A 209 -8.62 -27.36 -24.95
N GLU A 210 -8.97 -26.09 -25.19
CA GLU A 210 -8.83 -25.46 -26.51
C GLU A 210 -7.35 -25.16 -26.83
N LEU A 211 -6.56 -24.72 -25.85
CA LEU A 211 -5.10 -24.62 -26.00
C LEU A 211 -4.49 -25.98 -26.40
N ARG A 212 -4.86 -27.06 -25.69
CA ARG A 212 -4.42 -28.43 -26.01
C ARG A 212 -4.79 -28.82 -27.44
N ARG A 213 -6.04 -28.57 -27.84
CA ARG A 213 -6.55 -28.84 -29.19
C ARG A 213 -5.73 -28.10 -30.27
N ARG A 214 -5.45 -26.81 -30.06
CA ARG A 214 -4.67 -25.97 -31.00
C ARG A 214 -3.20 -26.37 -31.09
N PHE A 215 -2.57 -26.81 -30.00
CA PHE A 215 -1.21 -27.35 -30.05
C PHE A 215 -1.16 -28.70 -30.80
N GLN A 216 -2.13 -29.59 -30.57
CA GLN A 216 -2.23 -30.86 -31.29
C GLN A 216 -2.50 -30.70 -32.81
N GLU A 217 -3.17 -29.62 -33.23
CA GLU A 217 -3.31 -29.28 -34.66
C GLU A 217 -1.98 -28.85 -35.32
N LEU A 218 -0.98 -28.43 -34.53
CA LEU A 218 0.36 -28.04 -35.01
C LEU A 218 1.40 -29.17 -34.84
N ASP A 219 1.07 -30.22 -34.07
CA ASP A 219 1.90 -31.40 -33.84
C ASP A 219 1.23 -32.70 -34.36
N PRO A 220 1.02 -32.85 -35.68
CA PRO A 220 0.44 -34.05 -36.27
C PRO A 220 1.36 -35.29 -36.20
N GLY A 221 2.56 -35.14 -35.63
CA GLY A 221 3.49 -36.23 -35.33
C GLY A 221 3.39 -36.78 -33.90
N ASP A 222 2.55 -36.18 -33.05
CA ASP A 222 2.41 -36.47 -31.62
C ASP A 222 3.77 -36.48 -30.88
N THR A 223 4.61 -35.48 -31.18
CA THR A 223 5.92 -35.26 -30.55
C THR A 223 5.83 -34.63 -29.16
N HIS A 224 4.64 -34.13 -28.81
CA HIS A 224 4.30 -33.32 -27.64
C HIS A 224 5.04 -31.96 -27.58
N THR A 225 5.65 -31.53 -28.70
CA THR A 225 6.45 -30.29 -28.77
C THR A 225 6.00 -29.34 -29.87
N VAL A 226 6.06 -28.03 -29.59
CA VAL A 226 5.83 -26.95 -30.58
C VAL A 226 6.99 -25.94 -30.55
N THR A 227 7.19 -25.16 -31.61
CA THR A 227 8.23 -24.12 -31.58
C THR A 227 7.84 -22.96 -30.66
N THR A 228 8.83 -22.20 -30.22
CA THR A 228 8.63 -20.96 -29.47
C THR A 228 7.75 -19.94 -30.21
N SER A 229 7.78 -19.87 -31.54
CA SER A 229 6.91 -18.97 -32.32
C SER A 229 5.47 -19.45 -32.34
N ASP A 230 5.25 -20.74 -32.65
CA ASP A 230 3.91 -21.35 -32.69
C ASP A 230 3.20 -21.21 -31.33
N TRP A 231 3.95 -21.31 -30.24
CA TRP A 231 3.41 -21.16 -28.89
C TRP A 231 2.99 -19.72 -28.57
N ASP A 232 3.79 -18.72 -28.95
CA ASP A 232 3.42 -17.32 -28.80
C ASP A 232 2.14 -17.01 -29.61
N ASP A 233 2.04 -17.53 -30.84
CA ASP A 233 0.87 -17.35 -31.72
C ASP A 233 -0.40 -18.05 -31.18
N VAL A 234 -0.30 -19.30 -30.69
CA VAL A 234 -1.46 -20.01 -30.11
C VAL A 234 -1.95 -19.31 -28.85
N MET A 235 -1.05 -18.89 -27.95
CA MET A 235 -1.41 -18.16 -26.73
C MET A 235 -2.06 -16.81 -27.06
N GLN A 236 -1.53 -16.08 -28.05
CA GLN A 236 -2.09 -14.82 -28.52
C GLN A 236 -3.48 -14.98 -29.17
N GLN A 237 -3.69 -16.05 -29.96
CA GLN A 237 -4.96 -16.31 -30.63
C GLN A 237 -6.06 -16.77 -29.66
N GLN A 238 -5.77 -17.71 -28.76
CA GLN A 238 -6.80 -18.33 -27.93
C GLN A 238 -7.19 -17.48 -26.72
N LEU A 239 -6.23 -16.82 -26.07
CA LEU A 239 -6.51 -16.04 -24.86
C LEU A 239 -6.96 -14.61 -25.18
N GLN A 240 -6.74 -14.14 -26.42
CA GLN A 240 -7.07 -12.80 -26.94
C GLN A 240 -6.48 -11.62 -26.14
N ILE A 241 -5.57 -11.87 -25.20
CA ILE A 241 -4.85 -10.84 -24.43
C ILE A 241 -3.64 -10.38 -25.23
N GLN A 242 -3.52 -9.09 -25.51
CA GLN A 242 -2.33 -8.52 -26.16
C GLN A 242 -1.19 -8.44 -25.14
N LEU A 243 -0.19 -9.31 -25.28
CA LEU A 243 0.94 -9.44 -24.37
C LEU A 243 2.23 -9.78 -25.16
N ASN A 244 3.39 -9.41 -24.60
CA ASN A 244 4.69 -9.80 -25.17
C ASN A 244 5.06 -11.23 -24.73
N TRP A 245 4.44 -12.23 -25.37
CA TRP A 245 4.57 -13.64 -25.00
C TRP A 245 6.02 -14.13 -24.90
N ALA A 246 6.91 -13.66 -25.77
CA ALA A 246 8.35 -13.98 -25.71
C ALA A 246 9.03 -13.57 -24.39
N SER A 247 8.54 -12.53 -23.70
CA SER A 247 9.01 -12.12 -22.36
C SER A 247 8.29 -12.84 -21.20
N ILE A 248 7.10 -13.38 -21.44
CA ILE A 248 6.28 -14.06 -20.42
C ILE A 248 6.58 -15.57 -20.38
N ARG A 249 6.84 -16.17 -21.54
CA ARG A 249 7.09 -17.60 -21.74
C ARG A 249 8.06 -18.22 -20.70
N PRO A 250 9.20 -17.61 -20.34
CA PRO A 250 10.11 -18.18 -19.33
C PRO A 250 9.54 -18.29 -17.91
N LEU A 251 8.41 -17.63 -17.64
CA LEU A 251 7.68 -17.67 -16.36
C LEU A 251 6.52 -18.68 -16.38
N LEU A 252 6.12 -19.17 -17.56
CA LEU A 252 4.99 -20.07 -17.77
C LEU A 252 5.42 -21.50 -18.13
N THR A 253 6.53 -21.65 -18.86
CA THR A 253 6.97 -22.96 -19.35
C THR A 253 8.48 -23.06 -19.48
N SER A 254 8.96 -24.30 -19.52
CA SER A 254 10.35 -24.65 -19.79
C SER A 254 10.59 -24.59 -21.31
N ILE A 255 11.71 -24.01 -21.75
CA ILE A 255 12.13 -24.00 -23.15
C ILE A 255 13.28 -24.99 -23.29
N GLU A 256 13.15 -25.94 -24.21
CA GLU A 256 14.16 -26.96 -24.46
C GLU A 256 15.35 -26.39 -25.28
N PRO A 257 16.55 -27.00 -25.24
CA PRO A 257 17.76 -26.47 -25.90
C PRO A 257 17.64 -26.21 -27.41
N ASN A 258 16.68 -26.86 -28.07
CA ASN A 258 16.33 -26.75 -29.48
C ASN A 258 15.32 -25.61 -29.80
N GLN A 259 14.92 -24.79 -28.81
CA GLN A 259 13.87 -23.76 -28.92
C GLN A 259 12.45 -24.30 -29.17
N THR A 260 12.15 -25.54 -28.76
CA THR A 260 10.78 -26.05 -28.62
C THR A 260 10.28 -26.03 -27.17
N ILE A 261 8.98 -26.24 -27.00
CA ILE A 261 8.28 -26.25 -25.72
C ILE A 261 7.44 -27.52 -25.66
N ASP A 262 7.56 -28.28 -24.57
CA ASP A 262 6.62 -29.34 -24.21
C ASP A 262 5.29 -28.73 -23.78
N TYR A 263 4.28 -28.79 -24.66
CA TYR A 263 2.97 -28.18 -24.42
C TYR A 263 2.08 -29.04 -23.51
N VAL A 264 2.39 -30.34 -23.35
CA VAL A 264 1.63 -31.24 -22.47
C VAL A 264 2.00 -30.94 -21.03
N ASN A 265 3.30 -30.93 -20.72
CA ASN A 265 3.88 -30.56 -19.42
C ASN A 265 3.54 -29.12 -19.03
N PHE A 266 3.54 -28.17 -19.99
CA PHE A 266 2.98 -26.83 -19.78
C PHE A 266 1.53 -26.87 -19.29
N LEU A 267 0.62 -27.51 -20.03
CA LEU A 267 -0.81 -27.51 -19.70
C LEU A 267 -1.17 -28.40 -18.50
N ASP A 268 -0.31 -29.33 -18.09
CA ASP A 268 -0.53 -30.18 -16.92
C ASP A 268 -0.03 -29.53 -15.61
N ARG A 269 0.87 -28.54 -15.68
CA ARG A 269 1.17 -27.63 -14.55
C ARG A 269 -0.04 -26.76 -14.15
N TYR A 270 -0.95 -26.50 -15.08
CA TYR A 270 -2.11 -25.61 -14.90
C TYR A 270 -3.43 -26.38 -14.87
N HIS A 271 -3.53 -27.33 -13.93
CA HIS A 271 -4.76 -28.08 -13.67
C HIS A 271 -5.66 -27.38 -12.63
N THR A 272 -6.98 -27.57 -12.75
CA THR A 272 -7.97 -27.03 -11.82
C THR A 272 -7.75 -27.54 -10.39
N ARG A 273 -7.81 -26.63 -9.40
CA ARG A 273 -7.53 -26.86 -7.97
C ARG A 273 -7.77 -28.31 -7.46
N GLY A 274 -6.69 -29.02 -7.17
CA GLY A 274 -6.70 -30.26 -6.39
C GLY A 274 -5.30 -30.60 -5.89
N THR A 275 -5.16 -30.81 -4.57
CA THR A 275 -4.00 -31.40 -3.88
C THR A 275 -2.59 -31.01 -4.35
N THR A 276 -1.94 -30.13 -3.59
CA THR A 276 -0.53 -30.41 -3.23
C THR A 276 -0.46 -31.81 -2.63
N ALA A 277 0.54 -32.62 -2.99
CA ALA A 277 0.69 -33.97 -2.47
C ALA A 277 1.08 -33.95 -0.98
N SER A 278 0.07 -34.05 -0.11
CA SER A 278 0.18 -34.35 1.32
C SER A 278 -0.81 -35.47 1.61
N GLN A 279 -0.32 -36.57 2.19
CA GLN A 279 -1.10 -37.78 2.40
C GLN A 279 -2.22 -37.57 3.43
N ASP A 280 -3.39 -38.10 3.09
CA ASP A 280 -4.35 -38.85 3.92
C ASP A 280 -4.39 -38.54 5.44
N ASP A 281 -5.54 -38.08 5.93
CA ASP A 281 -6.44 -38.92 6.75
C ASP A 281 -7.82 -38.25 7.01
N ASP A 282 -8.87 -39.03 6.71
CA ASP A 282 -10.23 -39.15 7.26
C ASP A 282 -11.25 -37.99 7.54
N ASP A 283 -12.48 -38.32 7.08
CA ASP A 283 -13.83 -38.15 7.66
C ASP A 283 -14.67 -36.83 7.65
N ALA A 284 -15.63 -36.84 6.72
CA ALA A 284 -17.09 -36.89 6.97
C ALA A 284 -17.94 -35.65 7.39
N ALA A 285 -18.77 -35.21 6.43
CA ALA A 285 -20.24 -34.96 6.53
C ALA A 285 -20.85 -33.88 7.49
N ALA A 286 -22.03 -33.28 7.23
CA ALA A 286 -22.80 -32.99 5.99
C ALA A 286 -24.04 -32.08 6.28
N SER A 287 -24.42 -31.20 5.32
CA SER A 287 -25.78 -30.55 5.23
C SER A 287 -26.14 -29.54 6.37
N THR A 288 -27.23 -28.74 6.43
CA THR A 288 -28.32 -28.19 5.57
C THR A 288 -29.04 -27.06 6.39
N VAL A 289 -29.81 -26.05 5.89
CA VAL A 289 -29.95 -25.36 4.58
C VAL A 289 -30.65 -23.98 4.76
N ALA A 290 -30.41 -23.02 3.84
CA ALA A 290 -31.19 -21.78 3.58
C ALA A 290 -31.34 -20.67 4.66
N GLY A 291 -31.60 -19.43 4.21
CA GLY A 291 -31.79 -18.25 5.09
C GLY A 291 -31.81 -16.87 4.40
N ALA A 292 -32.37 -16.74 3.19
CA ALA A 292 -32.33 -15.49 2.43
C ALA A 292 -33.40 -14.48 2.86
N THR A 293 -32.98 -13.26 3.23
CA THR A 293 -33.87 -12.08 3.39
C THR A 293 -33.23 -10.84 2.76
N ALA A 294 -34.03 -10.06 2.02
CA ALA A 294 -33.54 -8.89 1.31
C ALA A 294 -33.45 -7.66 2.25
N ALA A 295 -32.29 -7.01 2.31
CA ALA A 295 -32.06 -5.81 3.11
C ALA A 295 -31.81 -4.57 2.24
N VAL A 296 -32.58 -3.51 2.51
CA VAL A 296 -32.63 -2.26 1.73
C VAL A 296 -31.25 -1.64 1.49
N SER A 297 -30.98 -1.28 0.23
CA SER A 297 -29.73 -0.62 -0.18
C SER A 297 -29.57 0.78 0.42
N ARG A 298 -28.89 0.87 1.56
CA ARG A 298 -28.29 2.13 2.03
C ARG A 298 -26.93 2.31 1.36
N ARG A 299 -26.69 3.49 0.77
CA ARG A 299 -25.40 3.84 0.14
C ARG A 299 -24.27 3.66 1.16
N ARG A 300 -23.39 2.70 0.92
CA ARG A 300 -22.25 2.40 1.80
C ARG A 300 -21.19 3.49 1.63
N HIS A 301 -21.12 4.42 2.57
CA HIS A 301 -19.98 5.33 2.67
C HIS A 301 -18.73 4.50 3.05
N HIS A 302 -17.78 4.43 2.14
CA HIS A 302 -16.49 3.78 2.34
C HIS A 302 -15.39 4.83 2.33
N VAL A 303 -14.64 4.93 3.43
CA VAL A 303 -13.40 5.71 3.47
C VAL A 303 -12.27 4.80 3.03
N VAL A 304 -11.60 5.20 1.95
CA VAL A 304 -10.33 4.62 1.49
C VAL A 304 -9.24 5.62 1.85
N LEU A 305 -8.24 5.18 2.61
CA LEU A 305 -7.09 6.01 2.99
C LEU A 305 -5.89 5.65 2.11
N TYR A 306 -5.56 6.56 1.19
CA TYR A 306 -4.29 6.60 0.47
C TYR A 306 -3.32 7.51 1.21
N ALA A 307 -2.03 7.16 1.22
CA ALA A 307 -0.99 8.01 1.78
C ALA A 307 0.36 7.84 1.06
N SER A 308 0.58 8.74 0.11
CA SER A 308 1.87 9.04 -0.52
C SER A 308 2.15 10.54 -0.36
N LEU A 309 3.40 10.95 -0.55
CA LEU A 309 3.80 12.36 -0.73
C LEU A 309 3.68 12.76 -2.21
#